data_AF-A0A4U6M793-F1
#
_entry.id   AF-A0A4U6M793-F1
#
_cell.length_a   1.000
_cell.length_b   1.000
_cell.length_c   1.000
_cell.angle_alpha   90.00
_cell.angle_beta   90.00
_cell.angle_gamma   90.00
#
_symmetry.space_group_name_H-M   'P 1'
#
loop_
_entity.id
_entity.type
_entity.pdbx_description
1 polymer ?
#
loop_
_entity_poly.entity_id
_entity_poly.type
_entity_poly.pdbx_seq_one_letter_code
_entity_poly.pdbx_strand_id
1 'polypeptide(L)'
;KELVAKAIHEGSPRAVNPLVYLNCAALPESVAESELFGHVKGAFTGAISNRSGKFEMADNGTLFLDEIGELSLALQAKLLRVLQYGDIQRVGDDRSLRVNVRVLAATNRDLREEVLAGNFRADLFHRLSVFPLSVPPLRERGEDVVLLAGYFCEQCRL
;
A
#
# COMPACT_ATOMS: atom_id res chain seq x y z
N LYS A 1 7.05 3.27 9.35
CA LYS A 1 7.14 2.37 8.16
C LYS A 1 7.28 3.19 6.87
N GLU A 2 6.54 4.29 6.74
CA GLU A 2 6.65 5.23 5.62
C GLU A 2 8.07 5.75 5.33
N LEU A 3 8.86 6.14 6.34
CA LEU A 3 10.25 6.57 6.15
C LEU A 3 11.13 5.48 5.53
N VAL A 4 10.90 4.22 5.91
CA VAL A 4 11.60 3.07 5.35
C VAL A 4 11.17 2.85 3.89
N ALA A 5 9.88 2.92 3.60
CA ALA A 5 9.36 2.82 2.25
C ALA A 5 9.91 3.93 1.33
N LYS A 6 10.00 5.16 1.85
CA LYS A 6 10.62 6.30 1.17
C LYS A 6 12.07 6.02 0.84
N ALA A 7 12.88 5.61 1.82
CA ALA A 7 14.28 5.26 1.60
C ALA A 7 14.46 4.12 0.56
N ILE A 8 13.60 3.09 0.59
CA ILE A 8 13.61 1.99 -0.38
C ILE A 8 13.27 2.47 -1.81
N HIS A 9 12.38 3.44 -1.93
CA HIS A 9 12.04 4.04 -3.22
C HIS A 9 13.15 4.93 -3.76
N GLU A 10 13.69 5.83 -2.91
CA GLU A 10 14.80 6.73 -3.24
C GLU A 10 16.08 5.96 -3.61
N GLY A 11 16.32 4.81 -3.00
CA GLY A 11 17.43 3.92 -3.34
C GLY A 11 17.19 3.01 -4.55
N SER A 12 16.09 3.17 -5.29
CA SER A 12 15.71 2.28 -6.40
C SER A 12 15.88 2.93 -7.78
N PRO A 13 15.90 2.13 -8.87
CA PRO A 13 15.88 2.68 -10.23
C PRO A 13 14.64 3.52 -10.57
N ARG A 14 13.62 3.52 -9.70
CA ARG A 14 12.36 4.28 -9.87
C ARG A 14 12.31 5.56 -9.03
N ALA A 15 13.41 5.99 -8.44
CA ALA A 15 13.45 7.15 -7.53
C ALA A 15 12.95 8.47 -8.14
N VAL A 16 13.02 8.61 -9.47
CA VAL A 16 12.51 9.79 -10.20
C VAL A 16 11.01 9.73 -10.48
N ASN A 17 10.39 8.56 -10.30
CA ASN A 17 8.97 8.30 -10.55
C ASN A 17 8.17 8.47 -9.26
N PRO A 18 6.84 8.59 -9.32
CA PRO A 18 6.04 8.84 -8.12
C PRO A 18 6.15 7.72 -7.09
N LEU A 19 6.22 8.12 -5.82
CA LEU A 19 5.91 7.27 -4.67
C LEU A 19 4.53 7.64 -4.14
N VAL A 20 3.57 6.75 -4.34
CA VAL A 20 2.17 6.95 -3.93
C VAL A 20 1.90 6.18 -2.65
N TYR A 21 1.21 6.82 -1.72
CA TYR A 21 0.85 6.25 -0.43
C TYR A 21 -0.64 5.94 -0.37
N LEU A 22 -0.97 4.79 0.21
CA LEU A 22 -2.30 4.43 0.64
C LEU A 22 -2.23 3.71 2.00
N ASN A 23 -2.95 4.24 2.97
CA ASN A 23 -3.21 3.56 4.22
C ASN A 23 -4.52 2.79 4.08
N CYS A 24 -4.45 1.46 4.24
CA CYS A 24 -5.59 0.56 4.12
C CYS A 24 -6.44 0.48 5.40
N ALA A 25 -5.96 1.06 6.50
CA ALA A 25 -6.68 1.05 7.76
C ALA A 25 -7.96 1.92 7.70
N ALA A 26 -9.03 1.41 8.28
CA ALA A 26 -10.26 2.14 8.61
C ALA A 26 -11.04 2.78 7.44
N LEU A 27 -10.75 2.42 6.18
CA LEU A 27 -11.57 2.82 5.04
C LEU A 27 -12.74 1.83 4.84
N PRO A 28 -13.98 2.31 4.60
CA PRO A 28 -15.03 1.45 4.10
C PRO A 28 -14.60 0.75 2.81
N GLU A 29 -15.00 -0.50 2.61
CA GLU A 29 -14.54 -1.33 1.49
C GLU A 29 -14.72 -0.65 0.12
N SER A 30 -15.87 -0.02 -0.12
CA SER A 30 -16.14 0.70 -1.38
C SER A 30 -15.22 1.90 -1.60
N VAL A 31 -14.81 2.59 -0.52
CA VAL A 31 -13.88 3.71 -0.58
C VAL A 31 -12.46 3.19 -0.84
N ALA A 32 -12.05 2.13 -0.15
CA ALA A 32 -10.75 1.49 -0.37
C ALA A 32 -10.61 0.98 -1.81
N GLU A 33 -11.66 0.35 -2.36
CA GLU A 33 -11.70 -0.09 -3.74
C GLU A 33 -11.51 1.07 -4.73
N SER A 34 -12.30 2.13 -4.53
CA SER A 34 -12.29 3.34 -5.35
C SER A 34 -10.95 4.09 -5.28
N GLU A 35 -10.32 4.14 -4.10
CA GLU A 35 -8.97 4.71 -3.96
C GLU A 35 -7.93 3.84 -4.68
N LEU A 36 -7.93 2.52 -4.48
CA LEU A 36 -6.96 1.63 -5.11
C LEU A 36 -7.04 1.65 -6.64
N PHE A 37 -8.24 1.43 -7.18
CA PHE A 37 -8.44 1.11 -8.59
C PHE A 37 -9.07 2.26 -9.39
N GLY A 38 -9.61 3.28 -8.72
CA GLY A 38 -10.33 4.37 -9.37
C GLY A 38 -11.76 3.98 -9.71
N HIS A 39 -12.54 4.95 -10.18
CA HIS A 39 -13.92 4.75 -10.59
C HIS A 39 -14.28 5.66 -11.76
N VAL A 40 -15.30 5.25 -12.51
CA VAL A 40 -15.98 6.13 -13.48
C VAL A 40 -17.20 6.79 -12.85
N LYS A 41 -17.61 7.91 -13.41
CA LYS A 41 -18.82 8.63 -13.03
C LYS A 41 -20.02 7.69 -13.11
N GLY A 42 -20.81 7.63 -12.04
CA GLY A 42 -21.99 6.77 -11.95
C GLY A 42 -21.72 5.33 -11.51
N ALA A 43 -20.48 4.97 -11.16
CA ALA A 43 -20.14 3.62 -10.71
C ALA A 43 -20.81 3.22 -9.38
N PHE A 44 -21.08 4.20 -8.49
CA PHE A 44 -21.81 4.00 -7.23
C PHE A 44 -22.46 5.32 -6.78
N THR A 45 -23.30 5.27 -5.75
CA THR A 45 -23.93 6.47 -5.16
C THR A 45 -22.88 7.42 -4.61
N GLY A 46 -22.69 8.58 -5.24
CA GLY A 46 -21.65 9.56 -4.89
C GLY A 46 -20.51 9.67 -5.90
N ALA A 47 -20.44 8.81 -6.92
CA ALA A 47 -19.49 8.89 -8.03
C ALA A 47 -19.86 10.01 -9.01
N ILE A 48 -19.66 11.27 -8.61
CA ILE A 48 -20.02 12.47 -9.38
C ILE A 48 -19.07 12.76 -10.55
N SER A 49 -17.85 12.21 -10.52
CA SER A 49 -16.80 12.40 -11.52
C SER A 49 -16.00 11.12 -11.71
N ASN A 50 -15.27 11.01 -12.82
CA ASN A 50 -14.24 9.99 -12.97
C ASN A 50 -13.07 10.30 -12.01
N ARG A 51 -12.46 9.27 -11.44
CA ARG A 51 -11.27 9.41 -10.58
C ARG A 51 -10.28 8.27 -10.86
N SER A 52 -9.03 8.65 -11.09
CA SER A 52 -7.91 7.71 -11.21
C SER A 52 -7.58 7.06 -9.87
N GLY A 53 -7.27 5.78 -9.90
CA GLY A 53 -6.86 5.01 -8.73
C GLY A 53 -5.39 5.21 -8.39
N LYS A 54 -5.01 4.82 -7.17
CA LYS A 54 -3.62 4.90 -6.68
C LYS A 54 -2.67 4.05 -7.51
N PHE A 55 -3.13 2.92 -8.07
CA PHE A 55 -2.33 2.13 -9.01
C PHE A 55 -1.98 2.89 -10.29
N GLU A 56 -2.95 3.61 -10.86
CA GLU A 56 -2.72 4.42 -12.06
C GLU A 56 -1.80 5.61 -11.75
N MET A 57 -2.00 6.27 -10.60
CA MET A 57 -1.13 7.36 -10.15
C MET A 57 0.31 6.90 -9.88
N ALA A 58 0.51 5.63 -9.54
CA ALA A 58 1.81 5.05 -9.23
C ALA A 58 2.47 4.38 -10.45
N ASP A 59 1.91 4.53 -11.65
CA ASP A 59 2.45 3.88 -12.84
C ASP A 59 3.91 4.27 -13.08
N ASN A 60 4.73 3.26 -13.41
CA ASN A 60 6.20 3.31 -13.49
C ASN A 60 6.94 3.68 -12.17
N GLY A 61 6.21 4.00 -11.11
CA GLY A 61 6.71 4.35 -9.79
C GLY A 61 6.55 3.23 -8.77
N THR A 62 6.28 3.63 -7.53
CA THR A 62 6.07 2.74 -6.38
C THR A 62 4.75 3.08 -5.68
N LEU A 63 3.97 2.05 -5.35
CA LEU A 63 2.81 2.15 -4.46
C LEU A 63 3.16 1.55 -3.10
N PHE A 64 3.06 2.35 -2.05
CA PHE A 64 3.17 1.91 -0.67
C PHE A 64 1.78 1.67 -0.08
N LEU A 65 1.55 0.44 0.37
CA LEU A 65 0.33 -0.02 1.04
C LEU A 65 0.62 -0.22 2.52
N ASP A 66 0.18 0.70 3.37
CA ASP A 66 0.28 0.54 4.83
C ASP A 66 -0.95 -0.18 5.38
N GLU A 67 -0.74 -0.96 6.44
CA GLU A 67 -1.74 -1.80 7.07
C GLU A 67 -2.49 -2.72 6.08
N ILE A 68 -1.77 -3.40 5.20
CA ILE A 68 -2.35 -4.29 4.18
C ILE A 68 -3.20 -5.43 4.78
N GLY A 69 -2.96 -5.81 6.04
CA GLY A 69 -3.75 -6.81 6.75
C GLY A 69 -5.19 -6.39 7.04
N GLU A 70 -5.53 -5.10 6.86
CA GLU A 70 -6.89 -4.57 7.04
C GLU A 70 -7.77 -4.71 5.77
N LEU A 71 -7.19 -5.10 4.64
CA LEU A 71 -7.95 -5.24 3.39
C LEU A 71 -8.95 -6.41 3.46
N SER A 72 -10.15 -6.21 2.91
CA SER A 72 -11.14 -7.28 2.75
C SER A 72 -10.61 -8.38 1.81
N LEU A 73 -11.10 -9.61 1.96
CA LEU A 73 -10.74 -10.73 1.07
C LEU A 73 -11.03 -10.46 -0.41
N ALA A 74 -12.08 -9.67 -0.70
CA ALA A 74 -12.43 -9.27 -2.06
C ALA A 74 -11.39 -8.32 -2.66
N LEU A 75 -10.96 -7.31 -1.89
CA LEU A 75 -9.88 -6.40 -2.30
C LEU A 75 -8.54 -7.12 -2.44
N GLN A 76 -8.24 -8.07 -1.54
CA GLN A 76 -7.05 -8.90 -1.63
C GLN A 76 -7.02 -9.71 -2.95
N ALA A 77 -8.17 -10.25 -3.39
CA ALA A 77 -8.26 -10.97 -4.65
C ALA A 77 -7.98 -10.06 -5.86
N LYS A 78 -8.50 -8.82 -5.84
CA LYS A 78 -8.23 -7.83 -6.89
C LYS A 78 -6.77 -7.41 -6.90
N LEU A 79 -6.21 -7.10 -5.72
CA LEU A 79 -4.80 -6.77 -5.56
C LEU A 79 -3.88 -7.86 -6.11
N LEU A 80 -4.17 -9.13 -5.82
CA LEU A 80 -3.41 -10.26 -6.35
C LEU A 80 -3.37 -10.26 -7.89
N ARG A 81 -4.50 -9.98 -8.55
CA ARG A 81 -4.55 -9.90 -10.02
C ARG A 81 -3.63 -8.81 -10.56
N VAL A 82 -3.61 -7.64 -9.92
CA VAL A 82 -2.69 -6.56 -10.30
C VAL A 82 -1.24 -6.98 -10.11
N LEU A 83 -0.90 -7.62 -8.98
CA LEU A 83 0.46 -8.09 -8.70
C LEU A 83 0.93 -9.19 -9.66
N GLN A 84 0.01 -9.98 -10.21
CA GLN A 84 0.31 -11.08 -11.14
C GLN A 84 0.44 -10.61 -12.59
N TYR A 85 -0.49 -9.78 -13.06
CA TYR A 85 -0.63 -9.45 -14.49
C TYR A 85 -0.31 -7.98 -14.81
N GLY A 86 -0.37 -7.09 -13.82
CA GLY A 86 -0.25 -5.65 -14.00
C GLY A 86 -1.54 -5.00 -14.52
N ASP A 87 -2.65 -5.72 -14.55
CA ASP A 87 -3.92 -5.23 -15.08
C ASP A 87 -4.83 -4.72 -13.95
N ILE A 88 -5.35 -3.51 -14.10
CA ILE A 88 -6.36 -2.89 -13.23
C ILE A 88 -7.65 -2.60 -14.00
N GLN A 89 -8.78 -2.65 -13.32
CA GLN A 89 -10.07 -2.21 -13.84
C GLN A 89 -10.67 -1.19 -12.88
N ARG A 90 -11.14 -0.07 -13.41
CA ARG A 90 -11.84 0.94 -12.61
C ARG A 90 -13.21 0.41 -12.21
N VAL A 91 -13.69 0.82 -11.05
CA VAL A 91 -15.06 0.46 -10.63
C VAL A 91 -16.05 1.06 -11.64
N GLY A 92 -16.93 0.21 -12.17
CA GLY A 92 -17.93 0.59 -13.17
C GLY A 92 -17.42 0.68 -14.62
N ASP A 93 -16.19 0.25 -14.90
CA ASP A 93 -15.61 0.20 -16.25
C ASP A 93 -15.06 -1.20 -16.54
N ASP A 94 -15.42 -1.78 -17.69
CA ASP A 94 -14.93 -3.10 -18.10
C ASP A 94 -13.55 -3.03 -18.76
N ARG A 95 -13.08 -1.82 -19.08
CA ARG A 95 -11.76 -1.61 -19.71
C ARG A 95 -10.64 -1.94 -18.72
N SER A 96 -9.78 -2.87 -19.12
CA SER A 96 -8.53 -3.15 -18.42
C SER A 96 -7.47 -2.10 -18.79
N LEU A 97 -6.76 -1.62 -17.78
CA LEU A 97 -5.62 -0.72 -17.91
C LEU A 97 -4.39 -1.46 -17.39
N ARG A 98 -3.32 -1.48 -18.18
CA ARG A 98 -2.06 -2.10 -17.77
C ARG A 98 -1.17 -1.07 -17.10
N VAL A 99 -0.66 -1.40 -15.92
CA VAL A 99 0.24 -0.57 -15.11
C VAL A 99 1.51 -1.34 -14.76
N ASN A 100 2.59 -0.61 -14.58
CA ASN A 100 3.88 -1.11 -14.18
C ASN A 100 4.26 -0.52 -12.82
N VAL A 101 3.73 -1.09 -11.73
CA VAL A 101 3.88 -0.53 -10.38
C VAL A 101 4.75 -1.44 -9.51
N ARG A 102 5.75 -0.86 -8.84
CA ARG A 102 6.47 -1.56 -7.76
C ARG A 102 5.63 -1.45 -6.48
N VAL A 103 5.31 -2.56 -5.84
CA VAL A 103 4.52 -2.54 -4.60
C VAL A 103 5.42 -2.74 -3.38
N LEU A 104 5.25 -1.88 -2.39
CA LEU A 104 5.79 -2.03 -1.05
C LEU A 104 4.60 -2.16 -0.10
N ALA A 105 4.53 -3.24 0.67
CA ALA A 105 3.45 -3.46 1.62
C ALA A 105 4.00 -3.49 3.05
N ALA A 106 3.22 -2.96 3.99
CA ALA A 106 3.54 -3.05 5.40
C ALA A 106 2.27 -3.30 6.23
N THR A 107 2.45 -3.84 7.43
CA THR A 107 1.36 -4.20 8.35
C THR A 107 1.93 -4.34 9.76
N ASN A 108 1.10 -4.11 10.78
CA ASN A 108 1.41 -4.48 12.16
C ASN A 108 0.90 -5.87 12.55
N ARG A 109 0.00 -6.46 11.76
CA ARG A 109 -0.54 -7.81 11.99
C ARG A 109 0.45 -8.88 11.54
N ASP A 110 0.43 -10.03 12.21
CA ASP A 110 1.10 -11.23 11.69
C ASP A 110 0.25 -11.84 10.57
N LEU A 111 0.67 -11.63 9.32
CA LEU A 111 -0.06 -12.15 8.17
C LEU A 111 -0.13 -13.68 8.14
N ARG A 112 0.80 -14.39 8.78
CA ARG A 112 0.73 -15.86 8.85
C ARG A 112 -0.45 -16.29 9.71
N GLU A 113 -0.65 -15.64 10.84
CA GLU A 113 -1.81 -15.90 11.71
C GLU A 113 -3.12 -15.50 11.02
N GLU A 114 -3.15 -14.36 10.33
CA GLU A 114 -4.34 -13.93 9.57
C GLU A 114 -4.69 -14.87 8.41
N VAL A 115 -3.69 -15.51 7.79
CA VAL A 115 -3.92 -16.57 6.79
C VAL A 115 -4.56 -17.79 7.45
N LEU A 116 -4.04 -18.23 8.60
CA LEU A 116 -4.60 -19.38 9.34
C LEU A 116 -6.02 -19.09 9.85
N ALA A 117 -6.32 -17.85 10.22
CA ALA A 117 -7.64 -17.39 10.63
C ALA A 117 -8.62 -17.21 9.45
N GLY A 118 -8.15 -17.29 8.20
CA GLY A 118 -8.98 -17.10 7.00
C GLY A 118 -9.28 -15.65 6.65
N ASN A 119 -8.63 -14.68 7.31
CA ASN A 119 -8.81 -13.25 7.06
C ASN A 119 -7.87 -12.72 5.98
N PHE A 120 -6.81 -13.46 5.65
CA PHE A 120 -5.86 -13.11 4.62
C PHE A 120 -5.62 -14.27 3.65
N ARG A 121 -5.56 -13.99 2.35
CA ARG A 121 -5.37 -15.03 1.35
C ARG A 121 -3.92 -15.52 1.33
N ALA A 122 -3.74 -16.84 1.37
CA ALA A 122 -2.43 -17.47 1.33
C ALA A 122 -1.63 -17.11 0.06
N ASP A 123 -2.29 -17.06 -1.11
CA ASP A 123 -1.67 -16.74 -2.39
C ASP A 123 -1.09 -15.32 -2.44
N LEU A 124 -1.83 -14.33 -1.92
CA LEU A 124 -1.36 -12.97 -1.76
C LEU A 124 -0.22 -12.88 -0.75
N PHE A 125 -0.33 -13.59 0.39
CA PHE A 125 0.74 -13.63 1.40
C PHE A 125 2.05 -14.14 0.82
N HIS A 126 2.01 -15.24 0.06
CA HIS A 126 3.20 -15.79 -0.60
C HIS A 126 3.80 -14.81 -1.62
N ARG A 127 2.98 -14.05 -2.36
CA ARG A 127 3.45 -13.06 -3.33
C ARG A 127 4.10 -11.84 -2.66
N LEU A 128 3.61 -11.42 -1.51
CA LEU A 128 4.14 -10.28 -0.76
C LEU A 128 5.38 -10.64 0.08
N SER A 129 5.45 -11.89 0.56
CA SER A 129 6.50 -12.33 1.49
C SER A 129 7.80 -12.79 0.82
N VAL A 130 8.02 -12.40 -0.44
CA VAL A 130 9.24 -12.76 -1.18
C VAL A 130 10.47 -12.07 -0.58
N PHE A 131 10.32 -10.83 -0.11
CA PHE A 131 11.41 -10.07 0.50
C PHE A 131 10.93 -9.33 1.77
N PRO A 132 10.78 -10.05 2.89
CA PRO A 132 10.30 -9.45 4.14
C PRO A 132 11.40 -8.59 4.76
N LEU A 133 11.04 -7.38 5.21
CA LEU A 133 11.93 -6.50 5.94
C LEU A 133 11.32 -6.20 7.31
N SER A 134 11.96 -6.73 8.36
CA SER A 134 11.56 -6.45 9.74
C SER A 134 12.13 -5.10 10.17
N VAL A 135 11.25 -4.22 10.66
CA VAL A 135 11.63 -2.93 11.23
C VAL A 135 11.52 -3.05 12.74
N PRO A 136 12.64 -3.16 13.49
CA PRO A 136 12.60 -3.43 14.91
C PRO A 136 11.93 -2.28 15.68
N PRO A 137 11.24 -2.54 16.80
CA PRO A 137 10.70 -1.48 17.65
C PRO A 137 11.82 -0.67 18.29
N LEU A 138 11.55 0.57 18.70
CA LEU A 138 12.57 1.49 19.21
C LEU A 138 13.35 0.94 20.42
N ARG A 139 12.71 0.13 21.28
CA ARG A 139 13.32 -0.55 22.42
C ARG A 139 14.49 -1.50 22.05
N GLU A 140 14.55 -1.94 20.80
CA GLU A 140 15.59 -2.84 20.28
C GLU A 140 16.66 -2.09 19.45
N ARG A 141 16.60 -0.74 19.40
CA ARG A 141 17.48 0.09 18.58
C ARG A 141 18.57 0.84 19.36
N GLY A 142 18.82 0.45 20.62
CA GLY A 142 19.89 1.02 21.43
C GLY A 142 19.83 2.55 21.56
N GLU A 143 20.87 3.23 21.10
CA GLU A 143 21.04 4.69 21.26
C GLU A 143 20.22 5.55 20.28
N ASP A 144 19.51 4.94 19.33
CA ASP A 144 18.61 5.66 18.40
C ASP A 144 17.61 6.57 19.14
N VAL A 145 17.19 6.18 20.34
CA VAL A 145 16.28 6.97 21.18
C VAL A 145 16.86 8.35 21.52
N VAL A 146 18.17 8.44 21.78
CA VAL A 146 18.85 9.69 22.14
C VAL A 146 18.95 10.59 20.91
N LEU A 147 19.33 10.03 19.77
CA LEU A 147 19.42 10.75 18.50
C LEU A 147 18.06 11.31 18.07
N LEU A 148 17.00 10.49 18.14
CA LEU A 148 15.64 10.90 17.82
C LEU A 148 15.14 11.99 18.79
N ALA A 149 15.41 11.84 20.10
CA ALA A 149 15.05 12.86 21.08
C ALA A 149 15.71 14.21 20.77
N GLY A 150 17.02 14.21 20.45
CA GLY A 150 17.73 15.41 20.03
C GLY A 150 17.13 16.05 18.78
N TYR A 151 16.81 15.25 17.76
CA TYR A 151 16.14 15.73 16.55
C TYR A 151 14.79 16.39 16.84
N PHE A 152 13.93 15.75 17.65
CA PHE A 152 12.62 16.32 17.99
C PHE A 152 12.72 17.58 18.86
N CYS A 153 13.70 17.65 19.78
CA CYS A 153 13.96 18.86 20.56
C CYS A 153 14.31 20.06 19.66
N GLU A 154 15.14 19.87 18.63
CA GLU A 154 15.47 20.93 17.68
C GLU A 154 14.28 21.31 16.78
N GLN A 155 13.48 20.33 16.32
CA GLN A 155 12.28 20.60 15.52
C GLN A 155 11.22 21.43 16.28
N CYS A 156 11.02 21.17 17.58
CA CYS A 156 10.05 21.88 18.42
C CYS A 156 10.51 23.27 18.86
N ARG A 157 11.75 23.67 18.53
CA ARG A 157 12.31 24.97 18.90
C ARG A 157 11.91 26.08 17.91
N LEU A 158 11.35 25.69 16.77
CA LEU A 158 10.77 26.54 15.74
C LEU A 158 9.29 26.80 16.02
#